data_AF-A0A6N4H262-F1
#
_entry.id   AF-A0A6N4H262-F1
#
_cell.length_a   1.000
_cell.length_b   1.000
_cell.length_c   1.000
_cell.angle_alpha   90.00
_cell.angle_beta   90.00
_cell.angle_gamma   90.00
#
_symmetry.space_group_name_H-M   'P 1'
#
loop_
_entity.id
_entity.type
_entity.pdbx_description
1 polymer ?
#
loop_
_entity_poly.entity_id
_entity_poly.type
_entity_poly.pdbx_seq_one_letter_code
_entity_poly.pdbx_strand_id
1 'polypeptide(L)'
;MRCGTTIARMLFCCGALWAVTAATPLCSQIRIVPRAKLDSLAHPATADGAEAMRFERTQIDAGHIGEDDTPPGYTFKWHNAGTAPLVITRVQTTCGCAAATYGRQPVRAGGEGTVTVTYHPKGHPGSFDRRIFVYTQLSDKMPTAILHLTGTVIASERTDGDYPYAMGALRLKQQSVRLAPERLQNERIECLNTGGKAMRPRCDEHLLPPGITFRCEPATLAPGAKGDLVIGFDPAQATRRPPVQLPLILEGPDVPPSGRTLQIRFEETE
;
A
#
# COMPACT_ATOMS: atom_id res chain seq x y z
N MET A 1 98.90 -16.41 -26.64
CA MET A 1 98.46 -17.32 -27.71
C MET A 1 97.06 -17.82 -27.39
N ARG A 2 96.18 -17.76 -28.39
CA ARG A 2 94.74 -18.10 -28.42
C ARG A 2 93.78 -17.11 -27.76
N CYS A 3 93.18 -16.35 -28.66
CA CYS A 3 92.12 -15.34 -28.59
C CYS A 3 90.87 -15.94 -29.28
N GLY A 4 89.68 -15.37 -29.01
CA GLY A 4 88.38 -15.65 -29.66
C GLY A 4 87.41 -16.32 -28.70
N THR A 5 86.50 -15.64 -28.00
CA THR A 5 85.37 -14.77 -28.44
C THR A 5 84.49 -15.46 -29.47
N THR A 6 83.22 -15.76 -29.11
CA THR A 6 81.98 -15.44 -29.85
C THR A 6 80.75 -16.17 -29.25
N ILE A 7 79.82 -15.35 -28.74
CA ILE A 7 78.33 -15.48 -28.70
C ILE A 7 77.71 -16.67 -27.94
N ALA A 8 77.02 -16.35 -26.83
CA ALA A 8 75.89 -17.13 -26.34
C ALA A 8 74.69 -16.22 -26.05
N ARG A 9 73.54 -16.63 -26.59
CA ARG A 9 72.25 -15.95 -26.71
C ARG A 9 71.66 -15.45 -25.38
N MET A 10 71.19 -14.22 -25.41
CA MET A 10 70.33 -13.61 -24.41
C MET A 10 68.90 -14.17 -24.58
N LEU A 11 68.41 -14.95 -23.61
CA LEU A 11 67.02 -15.39 -23.53
C LEU A 11 66.25 -14.47 -22.57
N PHE A 12 65.31 -13.73 -23.14
CA PHE A 12 64.28 -12.96 -22.44
C PHE A 12 63.14 -13.92 -22.10
N CYS A 13 62.92 -14.22 -20.83
CA CYS A 13 61.71 -14.90 -20.36
C CYS A 13 60.92 -13.97 -19.44
N CYS A 14 59.73 -13.62 -19.91
CA CYS A 14 58.72 -12.83 -19.22
C CYS A 14 58.27 -13.49 -17.91
N GLY A 15 58.55 -12.85 -16.77
CA GLY A 15 57.88 -13.15 -15.51
C GLY A 15 56.59 -12.34 -15.39
N ALA A 16 55.45 -12.99 -15.58
CA ALA A 16 54.14 -12.40 -15.32
C ALA A 16 53.92 -12.27 -13.80
N LEU A 17 53.95 -11.05 -13.27
CA LEU A 17 53.47 -10.75 -11.91
C LEU A 17 51.93 -10.79 -11.91
N TRP A 18 51.37 -11.82 -11.29
CA TRP A 18 49.96 -11.85 -10.92
C TRP A 18 49.78 -11.08 -9.61
N ALA A 19 49.20 -9.88 -9.68
CA ALA A 19 48.74 -9.15 -8.52
C ALA A 19 47.46 -9.82 -7.99
N VAL A 20 47.57 -10.54 -6.87
CA VAL A 20 46.42 -11.07 -6.14
C VAL A 20 45.78 -9.93 -5.36
N THR A 21 44.72 -9.34 -5.91
CA THR A 21 43.82 -8.46 -5.17
C THR A 21 42.94 -9.33 -4.27
N ALA A 22 43.34 -9.52 -3.02
CA ALA A 22 42.48 -10.09 -2.01
C ALA A 22 41.34 -9.08 -1.71
N ALA A 23 40.18 -9.30 -2.31
CA ALA A 23 38.96 -8.61 -1.90
C ALA A 23 38.67 -8.98 -0.44
N THR A 24 38.76 -8.02 0.47
CA THR A 24 38.30 -8.20 1.85
C THR A 24 36.80 -8.45 1.82
N PRO A 25 36.29 -9.56 2.38
CA PRO A 25 34.86 -9.76 2.45
C PRO A 25 34.27 -8.68 3.35
N LEU A 26 33.37 -7.87 2.80
CA LEU A 26 32.51 -6.99 3.56
C LEU A 26 31.61 -7.89 4.41
N CYS A 27 32.06 -8.21 5.63
CA CYS A 27 31.26 -8.92 6.60
C CYS A 27 30.12 -7.96 6.98
N SER A 28 28.91 -8.21 6.45
CA SER A 28 27.72 -7.48 6.84
C SER A 28 27.58 -7.62 8.36
N GLN A 29 27.81 -6.55 9.11
CA GLN A 29 27.60 -6.55 10.54
C GLN A 29 26.10 -6.62 10.79
N ILE A 30 25.56 -7.84 10.89
CA ILE A 30 24.22 -8.07 11.43
C ILE A 30 24.28 -7.58 12.88
N ARG A 31 23.78 -6.37 13.13
CA ARG A 31 23.62 -5.87 14.50
C ARG A 31 22.57 -6.73 15.18
N ILE A 32 23.01 -7.72 15.95
CA ILE A 32 22.13 -8.54 16.79
C ILE A 32 21.54 -7.60 17.84
N VAL A 33 20.27 -7.21 17.65
CA VAL A 33 19.53 -6.46 18.67
C VAL A 33 19.27 -7.42 19.83
N PRO A 34 19.65 -7.08 21.07
CA PRO A 34 19.39 -7.94 22.22
C PRO A 34 17.89 -8.24 22.35
N ARG A 35 17.53 -9.48 22.69
CA ARG A 35 16.12 -9.88 22.91
C ARG A 35 15.41 -8.97 23.90
N ALA A 36 16.06 -8.62 25.01
CA ALA A 36 15.51 -7.68 25.99
C ALA A 36 15.15 -6.31 25.38
N LYS A 37 15.89 -5.84 24.36
CA LYS A 37 15.58 -4.60 23.66
C LYS A 37 14.41 -4.77 22.69
N LEU A 38 14.27 -5.94 22.05
CA LEU A 38 13.09 -6.29 21.24
C LEU A 38 11.83 -6.45 22.13
N ASP A 39 11.97 -7.11 23.28
CA ASP A 39 10.89 -7.34 24.24
C ASP A 39 10.43 -6.02 24.87
N SER A 40 11.35 -5.09 25.15
CA SER A 40 11.02 -3.74 25.62
C SER A 40 10.26 -2.91 24.57
N LEU A 41 10.46 -3.16 23.26
CA LEU A 41 9.67 -2.53 22.20
C LEU A 41 8.27 -3.17 22.06
N ALA A 42 8.16 -4.47 22.39
CA ALA A 42 6.89 -5.20 22.39
C ALA A 42 6.03 -4.89 23.63
N HIS A 43 6.65 -4.67 24.79
CA HIS A 43 5.99 -4.35 26.05
C HIS A 43 6.68 -3.15 26.72
N PRO A 44 6.34 -1.91 26.32
CA PRO A 44 6.93 -0.75 26.94
C PRO A 44 6.53 -0.67 28.41
N ALA A 45 7.49 -0.29 29.27
CA ALA A 45 7.22 -0.03 30.67
C ALA A 45 6.16 1.08 30.81
N THR A 46 5.31 0.95 31.83
CA THR A 46 4.31 1.98 32.16
C THR A 46 4.91 3.06 33.05
N ALA A 47 4.27 4.23 33.09
CA ALA A 47 4.66 5.33 33.97
C ALA A 47 4.64 4.92 35.46
N ASP A 48 5.49 5.54 36.26
CA ASP A 48 5.42 5.42 37.73
C ASP A 48 4.05 5.93 38.22
N GLY A 49 3.41 5.21 39.14
CA GLY A 49 2.06 5.53 39.61
C GLY A 49 0.93 5.10 38.65
N ALA A 50 1.24 4.39 37.57
CA ALA A 50 0.25 3.89 36.62
C ALA A 50 -0.83 3.00 37.28
N GLU A 51 -0.54 2.44 38.45
CA GLU A 51 -1.49 1.70 39.26
C GLU A 51 -2.76 2.48 39.64
N ALA A 52 -2.70 3.82 39.64
CA ALA A 52 -3.84 4.66 39.91
C ALA A 52 -4.91 4.60 38.81
N MET A 53 -4.55 4.24 37.57
CA MET A 53 -5.51 4.14 36.45
C MET A 53 -5.92 2.69 36.23
N ARG A 54 -7.14 2.32 36.60
CA ARG A 54 -7.63 0.94 36.56
C ARG A 54 -8.72 0.76 35.54
N PHE A 55 -8.41 0.03 34.47
CA PHE A 55 -9.38 -0.36 33.46
C PHE A 55 -10.17 -1.59 33.89
N GLU A 56 -11.47 -1.63 33.57
CA GLU A 56 -12.30 -2.84 33.75
C GLU A 56 -11.78 -4.00 32.89
N ARG A 57 -11.29 -3.68 31.70
CA ARG A 57 -10.61 -4.58 30.78
C ARG A 57 -9.59 -3.81 29.97
N THR A 58 -8.46 -4.43 29.66
CA THR A 58 -7.42 -3.85 28.79
C THR A 58 -7.45 -4.43 27.39
N GLN A 59 -8.28 -5.43 27.12
CA GLN A 59 -8.44 -6.05 25.82
C GLN A 59 -9.91 -6.10 25.40
N ILE A 60 -10.17 -5.77 24.14
CA ILE A 60 -11.44 -6.00 23.45
C ILE A 60 -11.13 -6.77 22.17
N ASP A 61 -11.88 -7.85 21.95
CA ASP A 61 -11.94 -8.52 20.65
C ASP A 61 -13.17 -8.01 19.90
N ALA A 62 -12.93 -7.40 18.75
CA ALA A 62 -13.95 -6.94 17.82
C ALA A 62 -14.67 -8.11 17.12
N GLY A 63 -14.10 -9.32 17.17
CA GLY A 63 -14.59 -10.46 16.41
C GLY A 63 -14.40 -10.23 14.92
N HIS A 64 -15.45 -10.47 14.15
CA HIS A 64 -15.46 -10.27 12.71
C HIS A 64 -16.23 -9.00 12.35
N ILE A 65 -15.61 -8.13 11.57
CA ILE A 65 -16.22 -6.91 11.05
C ILE A 65 -16.07 -6.88 9.53
N GLY A 66 -17.08 -6.41 8.80
CA GLY A 66 -17.02 -6.23 7.36
C GLY A 66 -16.13 -5.05 6.97
N GLU A 67 -15.41 -5.16 5.87
CA GLU A 67 -14.62 -4.05 5.31
C GLU A 67 -15.49 -2.82 4.95
N ASP A 68 -16.75 -3.06 4.58
CA ASP A 68 -17.74 -2.03 4.25
C ASP A 68 -18.60 -1.58 5.44
N ASP A 69 -18.38 -2.15 6.64
CA ASP A 69 -19.17 -1.78 7.81
C ASP A 69 -18.92 -0.30 8.19
N THR A 70 -19.95 0.32 8.75
CA THR A 70 -19.79 1.61 9.41
C THR A 70 -18.76 1.48 10.53
N PRO A 71 -17.74 2.36 10.63
CA PRO A 71 -16.66 2.25 11.61
C PRO A 71 -17.15 1.97 13.04
N PRO A 72 -16.94 0.76 13.61
CA PRO A 72 -17.42 0.42 14.94
C PRO A 72 -16.59 1.08 16.05
N GLY A 73 -17.26 1.44 17.15
CA GLY A 73 -16.66 2.02 18.34
C GLY A 73 -16.54 1.02 19.50
N TYR A 74 -15.37 0.96 20.13
CA TYR A 74 -15.06 0.07 21.25
C TYR A 74 -14.65 0.88 22.48
N THR A 75 -15.40 0.78 23.57
CA THR A 75 -15.17 1.60 24.77
C THR A 75 -14.48 0.83 25.88
N PHE A 76 -13.33 1.36 26.30
CA PHE A 76 -12.61 0.95 27.49
C PHE A 76 -12.98 1.87 28.65
N LYS A 77 -13.60 1.30 29.69
CA LYS A 77 -13.94 2.00 30.93
C LYS A 77 -12.80 1.87 31.94
N TRP A 78 -12.55 2.93 32.68
CA TRP A 78 -11.55 2.95 33.74
C TRP A 78 -12.01 3.81 34.91
N HIS A 79 -11.43 3.54 36.08
CA HIS A 79 -11.60 4.35 37.27
C HIS A 79 -10.24 4.78 37.84
N ASN A 80 -10.24 5.90 38.56
CA ASN A 80 -9.08 6.41 39.27
C ASN A 80 -9.01 5.80 40.67
N ALA A 81 -8.17 4.79 40.86
CA ALA A 81 -7.90 4.14 42.15
C ALA A 81 -6.81 4.84 42.98
N GLY A 82 -6.25 5.96 42.48
CA GLY A 82 -5.27 6.77 43.19
C GLY A 82 -5.89 7.76 44.16
N THR A 83 -5.04 8.60 44.76
CA THR A 83 -5.43 9.62 45.75
C THR A 83 -5.54 11.03 45.16
N ALA A 84 -5.05 11.24 43.93
CA ALA A 84 -5.06 12.52 43.23
C ALA A 84 -5.85 12.43 41.90
N PRO A 85 -6.40 13.53 41.37
CA PRO A 85 -7.08 13.53 40.07
C PRO A 85 -6.15 13.08 38.93
N LEU A 86 -6.67 12.30 37.98
CA LEU A 86 -5.96 11.88 36.76
C LEU A 86 -6.53 12.57 35.53
N VAL A 87 -5.67 12.99 34.61
CA VAL A 87 -6.04 13.64 33.34
C VAL A 87 -5.42 12.86 32.20
N ILE A 88 -6.23 12.43 31.22
CA ILE A 88 -5.68 11.87 29.98
C ILE A 88 -5.15 13.03 29.13
N THR A 89 -3.83 13.04 28.90
CA THR A 89 -3.15 14.07 28.11
C THR A 89 -3.14 13.71 26.63
N ARG A 90 -2.95 12.42 26.33
CA ARG A 90 -2.84 11.92 24.96
C ARG A 90 -3.23 10.45 24.87
N VAL A 91 -3.83 10.07 23.76
CA VAL A 91 -4.00 8.66 23.38
C VAL A 91 -3.38 8.46 22.00
N GLN A 92 -2.55 7.43 21.85
CA GLN A 92 -1.86 7.11 20.60
C GLN A 92 -2.17 5.68 20.16
N THR A 93 -2.45 5.49 18.88
CA THR A 93 -2.67 4.19 18.24
C THR A 93 -1.48 3.83 17.34
N THR A 94 -1.33 2.54 17.01
CA THR A 94 -0.21 2.05 16.18
C THR A 94 -0.40 2.23 14.66
N CYS A 95 -1.63 2.50 14.18
CA CYS A 95 -1.97 2.72 12.77
C CYS A 95 -2.98 3.87 12.62
N GLY A 96 -3.10 4.43 11.41
CA GLY A 96 -4.18 5.37 11.07
C GLY A 96 -5.59 4.75 11.02
N CYS A 97 -5.69 3.42 11.10
CA CYS A 97 -6.95 2.67 11.05
C CYS A 97 -7.76 2.70 12.36
N ALA A 98 -7.18 3.17 13.46
CA ALA A 98 -7.86 3.30 14.75
C ALA A 98 -7.77 4.75 15.26
N ALA A 99 -8.92 5.35 15.53
CA ALA A 99 -9.04 6.70 16.07
C ALA A 99 -9.57 6.66 17.51
N ALA A 100 -8.92 7.35 18.45
CA ALA A 100 -9.32 7.34 19.85
C ALA A 100 -10.01 8.65 20.26
N THR A 101 -11.11 8.52 20.99
CA THR A 101 -11.85 9.62 21.63
C THR A 101 -11.86 9.41 23.14
N TYR A 102 -11.60 10.45 23.91
CA TYR A 102 -11.49 10.37 25.37
C TYR A 102 -11.84 11.71 26.03
N GLY A 103 -12.23 11.65 27.31
CA GLY A 103 -12.49 12.84 28.11
C GLY A 103 -11.19 13.56 28.48
N ARG A 104 -11.15 14.89 28.31
CA ARG A 104 -10.00 15.74 28.67
C ARG A 104 -10.10 16.36 30.07
N GLN A 105 -11.23 16.15 30.74
CA GLN A 105 -11.44 16.67 32.09
C GLN A 105 -10.74 15.79 33.13
N PRO A 106 -10.23 16.38 34.23
CA PRO A 106 -9.69 15.60 35.35
C PRO A 106 -10.72 14.66 35.98
N VAL A 107 -10.36 13.40 36.13
CA VAL A 107 -11.13 12.38 36.87
C VAL A 107 -10.59 12.32 38.29
N ARG A 108 -11.41 12.73 39.27
CA ARG A 108 -11.06 12.70 40.70
C ARG A 108 -10.82 11.28 41.19
N ALA A 109 -10.16 11.14 42.34
CA ALA A 109 -10.04 9.86 43.04
C ALA A 109 -11.42 9.20 43.23
N GLY A 110 -11.51 7.91 42.91
CA GLY A 110 -12.76 7.14 42.89
C GLY A 110 -13.69 7.41 41.70
N GLY A 111 -13.38 8.39 40.85
CA GLY A 111 -14.16 8.72 39.66
C GLY A 111 -13.88 7.79 38.48
N GLU A 112 -14.77 7.84 37.48
CA GLU A 112 -14.71 7.02 36.27
C GLU A 112 -14.43 7.86 35.02
N GLY A 113 -13.87 7.21 33.99
CA GLY A 113 -13.64 7.77 32.68
C GLY A 113 -13.67 6.70 31.58
N THR A 114 -13.61 7.16 30.33
CA THR A 114 -13.67 6.28 29.16
C THR A 114 -12.66 6.66 28.09
N VAL A 115 -12.17 5.64 27.38
CA VAL A 115 -11.44 5.76 26.12
C VAL A 115 -12.20 4.94 25.07
N THR A 116 -12.74 5.59 24.05
CA THR A 116 -13.45 4.92 22.94
C THR A 116 -12.56 4.90 21.71
N VAL A 117 -12.35 3.72 21.13
CA VAL A 117 -11.58 3.51 19.91
C VAL A 117 -12.53 3.20 18.77
N THR A 118 -12.56 4.05 17.76
CA THR A 118 -13.29 3.82 16.50
C THR A 118 -12.34 3.18 15.49
N TYR A 119 -12.69 1.98 15.03
CA TYR A 119 -11.90 1.25 14.04
C TYR A 119 -12.46 1.47 12.63
N HIS A 120 -11.60 1.78 11.66
CA HIS A 120 -11.96 1.97 10.26
C HIS A 120 -11.50 0.74 9.45
N PRO A 121 -12.42 -0.17 9.09
CA PRO A 121 -12.05 -1.45 8.47
C PRO A 121 -11.73 -1.35 6.97
N LYS A 122 -12.20 -0.29 6.29
CA LYS A 122 -12.06 -0.10 4.85
C LYS A 122 -10.60 -0.12 4.38
N GLY A 123 -10.29 -0.96 3.40
CA GLY A 123 -8.94 -1.13 2.85
C GLY A 123 -8.00 -1.94 3.74
N HIS A 124 -8.53 -2.61 4.78
CA HIS A 124 -7.73 -3.35 5.76
C HIS A 124 -8.24 -4.78 6.03
N PRO A 125 -8.48 -5.62 5.00
CA PRO A 125 -8.92 -7.01 5.20
C PRO A 125 -7.89 -7.84 5.96
N GLY A 126 -8.37 -8.84 6.70
CA GLY A 126 -7.56 -9.77 7.49
C GLY A 126 -7.52 -9.45 8.99
N SER A 127 -6.72 -10.23 9.73
CA SER A 127 -6.61 -10.09 11.19
C SER A 127 -5.82 -8.84 11.58
N PHE A 128 -6.22 -8.23 12.70
CA PHE A 128 -5.53 -7.08 13.26
C PHE A 128 -5.33 -7.19 14.76
N ASP A 129 -4.25 -6.59 15.24
CA ASP A 129 -3.93 -6.35 16.65
C ASP A 129 -3.45 -4.91 16.78
N ARG A 130 -4.23 -4.08 17.49
CA ARG A 130 -3.95 -2.66 17.67
C ARG A 130 -3.69 -2.39 19.15
N ARG A 131 -2.51 -1.84 19.43
CA ARG A 131 -2.18 -1.28 20.74
C ARG A 131 -2.59 0.18 20.80
N ILE A 132 -3.21 0.57 21.91
CA ILE A 132 -3.64 1.92 22.24
C ILE A 132 -2.92 2.35 23.51
N PHE A 133 -2.05 3.34 23.39
CA PHE A 133 -1.23 3.87 24.46
C PHE A 133 -1.92 5.09 25.07
N VAL A 134 -2.30 5.00 26.34
CA VAL A 134 -2.96 6.07 27.08
C VAL A 134 -1.92 6.76 27.96
N TYR A 135 -1.79 8.07 27.81
CA TYR A 135 -0.87 8.91 28.57
C TYR A 135 -1.65 9.84 29.48
N THR A 136 -1.09 10.08 30.67
CA THR A 136 -1.63 11.03 31.64
C THR A 136 -0.56 12.05 32.04
N GLN A 137 -0.82 12.86 33.06
CA GLN A 137 0.19 13.75 33.61
C GLN A 137 1.34 13.04 34.35
N LEU A 138 1.23 11.73 34.59
CA LEU A 138 2.28 10.94 35.26
C LEU A 138 3.56 10.83 34.42
N SER A 139 3.43 10.79 33.09
CA SER A 139 4.56 10.82 32.17
C SER A 139 4.11 11.20 30.77
N ASP A 140 4.92 12.01 30.09
CA ASP A 140 4.78 12.32 28.67
C ASP A 140 5.40 11.25 27.76
N LYS A 141 6.37 10.48 28.28
CA LYS A 141 7.17 9.47 27.57
C LYS A 141 6.66 8.05 27.76
N MET A 142 6.27 7.69 28.98
CA MET A 142 5.80 6.35 29.31
C MET A 142 4.26 6.31 29.36
N PRO A 143 3.60 5.35 28.71
CA PRO A 143 2.15 5.23 28.79
C PRO A 143 1.72 4.89 30.21
N THR A 144 0.61 5.45 30.66
CA THR A 144 -0.05 5.04 31.91
C THR A 144 -0.78 3.71 31.73
N ALA A 145 -1.36 3.47 30.55
CA ALA A 145 -1.99 2.20 30.22
C ALA A 145 -1.77 1.83 28.75
N ILE A 146 -1.78 0.52 28.48
CA ILE A 146 -1.72 -0.06 27.14
C ILE A 146 -2.97 -0.91 26.98
N LEU A 147 -3.78 -0.58 25.99
CA LEU A 147 -5.01 -1.30 25.66
C LEU A 147 -4.82 -2.04 24.33
N HIS A 148 -5.54 -3.15 24.16
CA HIS A 148 -5.47 -4.02 23.00
C HIS A 148 -6.85 -4.12 22.35
N LEU A 149 -6.90 -3.85 21.05
CA LEU A 149 -8.06 -4.07 20.21
C LEU A 149 -7.67 -5.06 19.11
N THR A 150 -8.23 -6.27 19.19
CA THR A 150 -8.00 -7.34 18.22
C THR A 150 -9.24 -7.61 17.40
N GLY A 151 -9.10 -8.29 16.26
CA GLY A 151 -10.23 -8.75 15.46
C GLY A 151 -9.81 -9.19 14.07
N THR A 152 -10.80 -9.46 13.21
CA THR A 152 -10.60 -9.81 11.81
C THR A 152 -11.56 -9.02 10.92
N VAL A 153 -11.03 -8.38 9.88
CA VAL A 153 -11.83 -7.73 8.84
C VAL A 153 -12.13 -8.73 7.74
N ILE A 154 -13.40 -8.98 7.49
CA ILE A 154 -13.89 -9.76 6.35
C ILE A 154 -13.81 -8.88 5.11
N ALA A 155 -13.05 -9.32 4.12
CA ALA A 155 -12.87 -8.59 2.86
C ALA A 155 -14.22 -8.30 2.18
N SER A 156 -14.33 -7.14 1.58
CA SER A 156 -15.52 -6.77 0.82
C SER A 156 -15.68 -7.69 -0.39
N GLU A 157 -16.93 -8.09 -0.68
CA GLU A 157 -17.29 -8.65 -1.99
C GLU A 157 -17.32 -7.54 -3.08
N ARG A 158 -17.46 -6.28 -2.66
CA ARG A 158 -17.47 -5.11 -3.54
C ARG A 158 -16.04 -4.75 -3.91
N THR A 159 -15.63 -5.21 -5.07
CA THR A 159 -14.31 -4.85 -5.62
C THR A 159 -14.23 -3.41 -6.15
N ASP A 160 -15.31 -2.62 -6.14
CA ASP A 160 -15.33 -1.25 -6.70
C ASP A 160 -14.16 -0.35 -6.22
N GLY A 161 -13.74 -0.51 -4.96
CA GLY A 161 -12.63 0.24 -4.36
C GLY A 161 -11.27 -0.05 -5.01
N ASP A 162 -11.10 -1.25 -5.57
CA ASP A 162 -9.92 -1.65 -6.33
C ASP A 162 -9.84 -0.97 -7.70
N TYR A 163 -10.93 -0.37 -8.19
CA TYR A 163 -11.04 0.23 -9.52
C TYR A 163 -11.43 1.72 -9.39
N PRO A 164 -10.46 2.59 -9.01
CA PRO A 164 -10.77 3.96 -8.60
C PRO A 164 -11.26 4.87 -9.73
N TYR A 165 -11.04 4.49 -10.99
CA TYR A 165 -11.41 5.33 -12.14
C TYR A 165 -12.81 4.97 -12.65
N ALA A 166 -13.76 5.87 -12.46
CA ALA A 166 -15.16 5.65 -12.83
C ALA A 166 -15.49 6.18 -14.23
N MET A 167 -16.09 5.32 -15.06
CA MET A 167 -16.79 5.65 -16.30
C MET A 167 -18.25 5.21 -16.15
N GLY A 168 -18.97 5.86 -15.24
CA GLY A 168 -20.30 5.40 -14.80
C GLY A 168 -20.23 4.05 -14.08
N ALA A 169 -20.92 3.05 -14.62
CA ALA A 169 -20.93 1.68 -14.09
C ALA A 169 -19.67 0.87 -14.47
N LEU A 170 -18.86 1.33 -15.42
CA LEU A 170 -17.58 0.71 -15.72
C LEU A 170 -16.50 1.32 -14.81
N ARG A 171 -15.84 0.51 -14.01
CA ARG A 171 -14.73 0.92 -13.13
C ARG A 171 -13.41 0.36 -13.67
N LEU A 172 -12.34 1.14 -13.63
CA LEU A 172 -11.03 0.77 -14.17
C LEU A 172 -9.93 0.83 -13.10
N LYS A 173 -8.91 -0.02 -13.22
CA LYS A 173 -7.67 0.06 -12.44
C LYS A 173 -6.84 1.30 -12.77
N GLN A 174 -6.90 1.74 -14.02
CA GLN A 174 -6.18 2.90 -14.56
C GLN A 174 -6.95 3.50 -15.73
N GLN A 175 -6.77 4.80 -15.99
CA GLN A 175 -7.42 5.49 -17.11
C GLN A 175 -6.48 5.74 -18.30
N SER A 176 -5.23 5.27 -18.21
CA SER A 176 -4.23 5.44 -19.26
C SER A 176 -3.34 4.22 -19.45
N VAL A 177 -2.88 4.02 -20.68
CA VAL A 177 -1.81 3.06 -21.02
C VAL A 177 -0.64 3.79 -21.66
N ARG A 178 0.55 3.18 -21.58
CA ARG A 178 1.76 3.66 -22.25
C ARG A 178 2.12 2.73 -23.40
N LEU A 179 2.38 3.30 -24.56
CA LEU A 179 2.78 2.57 -25.76
C LEU A 179 4.12 3.10 -26.27
N ALA A 180 5.02 2.20 -26.70
CA ALA A 180 6.23 2.60 -27.39
C ALA A 180 5.91 2.80 -28.88
N PRO A 181 6.35 3.90 -29.51
CA PRO A 181 5.99 4.23 -30.89
C PRO A 181 6.60 3.30 -31.94
N GLU A 182 7.61 2.51 -31.57
CA GLU A 182 8.38 1.67 -32.50
C GLU A 182 8.09 0.17 -32.34
N ARG A 183 7.14 -0.20 -31.47
CA ARG A 183 6.91 -1.59 -31.08
C ARG A 183 5.46 -2.01 -31.28
N LEU A 184 5.27 -3.19 -31.88
CA LEU A 184 3.99 -3.90 -31.86
C LEU A 184 3.70 -4.37 -30.42
N GLN A 185 2.61 -3.89 -29.83
CA GLN A 185 2.28 -4.20 -28.44
C GLN A 185 0.78 -4.14 -28.13
N ASN A 186 0.40 -4.83 -27.05
CA ASN A 186 -0.94 -4.77 -26.47
C ASN A 186 -0.81 -4.39 -24.99
N GLU A 187 -1.53 -3.37 -24.57
CA GLU A 187 -1.67 -2.99 -23.17
C GLU A 187 -3.07 -3.30 -22.67
N ARG A 188 -3.16 -3.59 -21.37
CA ARG A 188 -4.40 -4.06 -20.73
C ARG A 188 -4.76 -3.15 -19.57
N ILE A 189 -6.02 -2.73 -19.55
CA ILE A 189 -6.64 -2.07 -18.41
C ILE A 189 -7.68 -3.01 -17.84
N GLU A 190 -7.42 -3.55 -16.66
CA GLU A 190 -8.41 -4.33 -15.93
C GLU A 190 -9.59 -3.43 -15.53
N CYS A 191 -10.80 -3.95 -15.69
CA CYS A 191 -12.05 -3.26 -15.46
C CYS A 191 -13.08 -4.15 -14.76
N LEU A 192 -14.10 -3.50 -14.20
CA LEU A 192 -15.21 -4.11 -13.47
C LEU A 192 -16.53 -3.44 -13.89
N ASN A 193 -17.55 -4.24 -14.19
CA ASN A 193 -18.91 -3.75 -14.35
C ASN A 193 -19.64 -3.73 -12.99
N THR A 194 -19.85 -2.55 -12.41
CA THR A 194 -20.57 -2.36 -11.15
C THR A 194 -22.06 -2.05 -11.34
N GLY A 195 -22.55 -2.06 -12.58
CA GLY A 195 -23.93 -1.80 -12.92
C GLY A 195 -24.81 -3.04 -12.89
N GLY A 196 -26.12 -2.85 -12.83
CA GLY A 196 -27.10 -3.95 -12.81
C GLY A 196 -27.41 -4.57 -14.19
N LYS A 197 -26.71 -4.17 -15.26
CA LYS A 197 -26.93 -4.66 -16.64
C LYS A 197 -25.61 -5.08 -17.26
N ALA A 198 -25.66 -6.07 -18.15
CA ALA A 198 -24.50 -6.45 -18.95
C ALA A 198 -24.07 -5.27 -19.85
N MET A 199 -22.77 -5.07 -20.00
CA MET A 199 -22.20 -4.02 -20.85
C MET A 199 -21.19 -4.57 -21.85
N ARG A 200 -21.04 -3.86 -22.97
CA ARG A 200 -20.05 -4.15 -24.01
C ARG A 200 -19.22 -2.91 -24.29
N PRO A 201 -18.09 -2.71 -23.57
CA PRO A 201 -17.17 -1.63 -23.87
C PRO A 201 -16.58 -1.81 -25.27
N ARG A 202 -16.68 -0.78 -26.11
CA ARG A 202 -16.15 -0.77 -27.48
C ARG A 202 -15.68 0.64 -27.87
N CYS A 203 -14.94 0.77 -28.96
CA CYS A 203 -14.68 2.04 -29.64
C CYS A 203 -15.33 2.00 -31.02
N ASP A 204 -15.67 3.16 -31.57
CA ASP A 204 -16.02 3.24 -32.99
C ASP A 204 -14.75 3.00 -33.83
N GLU A 205 -14.73 1.91 -34.58
CA GLU A 205 -13.60 1.51 -35.43
C GLU A 205 -13.27 2.57 -36.49
N HIS A 206 -14.25 3.38 -36.91
CA HIS A 206 -14.02 4.47 -37.88
C HIS A 206 -13.29 5.67 -37.27
N LEU A 207 -13.30 5.79 -35.94
CA LEU A 207 -12.62 6.87 -35.22
C LEU A 207 -11.24 6.46 -34.69
N LEU A 208 -10.90 5.17 -34.77
CA LEU A 208 -9.58 4.69 -34.39
C LEU A 208 -8.54 5.07 -35.45
N PRO A 209 -7.41 5.71 -35.07
CA PRO A 209 -6.32 5.94 -36.00
C PRO A 209 -5.74 4.62 -36.54
N PRO A 210 -5.21 4.60 -37.78
CA PRO A 210 -4.54 3.43 -38.32
C PRO A 210 -3.44 2.90 -37.38
N GLY A 211 -3.42 1.58 -37.20
CA GLY A 211 -2.51 0.90 -36.28
C GLY A 211 -3.02 0.79 -34.84
N ILE A 212 -4.10 1.47 -34.43
CA ILE A 212 -4.71 1.31 -33.11
C ILE A 212 -5.84 0.29 -33.15
N THR A 213 -5.87 -0.62 -32.19
CA THR A 213 -6.98 -1.55 -31.99
C THR A 213 -7.51 -1.46 -30.56
N PHE A 214 -8.80 -1.74 -30.39
CA PHE A 214 -9.44 -1.80 -29.09
C PHE A 214 -10.39 -3.00 -29.03
N ARG A 215 -10.37 -3.74 -27.93
CA ARG A 215 -11.40 -4.74 -27.62
C ARG A 215 -11.54 -4.94 -26.11
N CYS A 216 -12.68 -5.48 -25.69
CA CYS A 216 -12.89 -5.92 -24.32
C CYS A 216 -12.86 -7.45 -24.24
N GLU A 217 -12.20 -8.00 -23.21
CA GLU A 217 -12.10 -9.44 -22.95
C GLU A 217 -12.60 -9.74 -21.52
N PRO A 218 -13.74 -10.42 -21.32
CA PRO A 218 -14.67 -10.87 -22.36
C PRO A 218 -15.40 -9.69 -23.04
N ALA A 219 -15.86 -9.89 -24.28
CA ALA A 219 -16.54 -8.84 -25.05
C ALA A 219 -17.84 -8.33 -24.42
N THR A 220 -18.41 -9.08 -23.46
CA THR A 220 -19.57 -8.68 -22.66
C THR A 220 -19.28 -8.91 -21.20
N LEU A 221 -19.36 -7.85 -20.40
CA LEU A 221 -19.21 -7.90 -18.95
C LEU A 221 -20.60 -8.02 -18.33
N ALA A 222 -20.89 -9.17 -17.72
CA ALA A 222 -22.08 -9.32 -16.87
C ALA A 222 -22.02 -8.38 -15.65
N PRO A 223 -23.14 -8.11 -14.95
CA PRO A 223 -23.12 -7.41 -13.67
C PRO A 223 -22.12 -8.05 -12.69
N GLY A 224 -21.24 -7.25 -12.09
CA GLY A 224 -20.18 -7.70 -11.19
C GLY A 224 -18.97 -8.37 -11.88
N ALA A 225 -18.99 -8.54 -13.20
CA ALA A 225 -17.91 -9.22 -13.91
C ALA A 225 -16.69 -8.31 -14.13
N LYS A 226 -15.52 -8.91 -13.98
CA LYS A 226 -14.23 -8.32 -14.36
C LYS A 226 -13.90 -8.62 -15.82
N GLY A 227 -13.05 -7.81 -16.41
CA GLY A 227 -12.46 -8.04 -17.72
C GLY A 227 -11.32 -7.09 -18.03
N ASP A 228 -10.78 -7.20 -19.23
CA ASP A 228 -9.67 -6.38 -19.71
C ASP A 228 -10.09 -5.55 -20.91
N LEU A 229 -9.80 -4.25 -20.86
CA LEU A 229 -9.78 -3.41 -22.06
C LEU A 229 -8.39 -3.56 -22.67
N VAL A 230 -8.32 -4.15 -23.86
CA VAL A 230 -7.07 -4.42 -24.57
C VAL A 230 -6.89 -3.37 -25.67
N ILE A 231 -5.83 -2.57 -25.53
CA ILE A 231 -5.44 -1.55 -26.48
C ILE A 231 -4.20 -2.07 -27.22
N GLY A 232 -4.32 -2.29 -28.52
CA GLY A 232 -3.19 -2.69 -29.37
C GLY A 232 -2.66 -1.54 -30.19
N PHE A 233 -1.35 -1.56 -30.47
CA PHE A 233 -0.72 -0.67 -31.43
C PHE A 233 0.24 -1.44 -32.34
N ASP A 234 0.02 -1.30 -33.65
CA ASP A 234 0.90 -1.79 -34.72
C ASP A 234 1.52 -0.59 -35.47
N PRO A 235 2.81 -0.30 -35.26
CA PRO A 235 3.48 0.81 -35.94
C PRO A 235 3.59 0.62 -37.46
N ALA A 236 3.55 -0.62 -37.96
CA ALA A 236 3.62 -0.88 -39.41
C ALA A 236 2.35 -0.42 -40.15
N GLN A 237 1.23 -0.29 -39.43
CA GLN A 237 -0.05 0.19 -39.96
C GLN A 237 -0.28 1.69 -39.69
N ALA A 238 0.59 2.32 -38.90
CA ALA A 238 0.47 3.73 -38.58
C ALA A 238 0.85 4.60 -39.79
N THR A 239 -0.10 5.39 -40.29
CA THR A 239 0.13 6.26 -41.46
C THR A 239 0.89 7.55 -41.14
N ARG A 240 1.00 7.91 -39.85
CA ARG A 240 1.66 9.12 -39.35
C ARG A 240 2.27 8.83 -37.98
N ARG A 241 3.26 9.64 -37.57
CA ARG A 241 3.79 9.58 -36.20
C ARG A 241 2.65 9.78 -35.19
N PRO A 242 2.50 8.90 -34.18
CA PRO A 242 1.46 9.05 -33.18
C PRO A 242 1.69 10.33 -32.35
N PRO A 243 0.61 11.00 -31.90
CA PRO A 243 0.73 12.12 -30.97
C PRO A 243 1.22 11.64 -29.60
N VAL A 244 1.76 12.54 -28.78
CA VAL A 244 2.18 12.22 -27.39
C VAL A 244 1.03 11.62 -26.59
N GLN A 245 -0.19 12.13 -26.79
CA GLN A 245 -1.39 11.64 -26.15
C GLN A 245 -2.52 11.49 -27.16
N LEU A 246 -3.20 10.33 -27.12
CA LEU A 246 -4.33 10.00 -27.97
C LEU A 246 -5.53 9.61 -27.07
N PRO A 247 -6.61 10.41 -27.06
CA PRO A 247 -7.83 10.05 -26.35
C PRO A 247 -8.59 8.95 -27.10
N LEU A 248 -9.07 7.93 -26.38
CA LEU A 248 -10.01 6.94 -26.89
C LEU A 248 -11.33 7.07 -26.17
N ILE A 249 -12.39 7.42 -26.90
CA ILE A 249 -13.75 7.53 -26.35
C ILE A 249 -14.43 6.17 -26.45
N LEU A 250 -14.83 5.63 -25.30
CA LEU A 250 -15.54 4.35 -25.25
C LEU A 250 -17.04 4.54 -25.52
N GLU A 251 -17.64 3.57 -26.18
CA GLU A 251 -19.07 3.30 -26.15
C GLU A 251 -19.39 2.18 -25.15
N GLY A 252 -20.62 2.14 -24.64
CA GLY A 252 -21.07 1.17 -23.64
C GLY A 252 -21.35 1.83 -22.29
N PRO A 253 -20.39 2.55 -21.67
CA PRO A 253 -20.64 3.37 -20.49
C PRO A 253 -21.68 4.47 -20.73
N ASP A 254 -22.70 4.53 -19.87
CA ASP A 254 -23.80 5.50 -19.90
C ASP A 254 -23.43 6.82 -19.20
N VAL A 255 -22.39 7.47 -19.71
CA VAL A 255 -21.90 8.77 -19.27
C VAL A 255 -21.54 9.63 -20.49
N PRO A 256 -21.46 10.97 -20.37
CA PRO A 256 -21.02 11.82 -21.46
C PRO A 256 -19.62 11.44 -21.97
N PRO A 257 -19.25 11.77 -23.23
CA PRO A 257 -17.94 11.44 -23.79
C PRO A 257 -16.74 11.81 -22.90
N SER A 258 -16.80 12.97 -22.24
CA SER A 258 -15.75 13.41 -21.28
C SER A 258 -15.57 12.46 -20.09
N GLY A 259 -16.61 11.72 -19.70
CA GLY A 259 -16.60 10.75 -18.60
C GLY A 259 -16.22 9.32 -19.02
N ARG A 260 -15.98 9.06 -20.31
CA ARG A 260 -15.67 7.72 -20.84
C ARG A 260 -14.47 7.72 -21.80
N THR A 261 -13.51 8.59 -21.54
CA THR A 261 -12.30 8.74 -22.35
C THR A 261 -11.10 8.09 -21.67
N LEU A 262 -10.47 7.11 -22.33
CA LEU A 262 -9.15 6.58 -21.99
C LEU A 262 -8.05 7.42 -22.62
N GLN A 263 -6.85 7.38 -22.05
CA GLN A 263 -5.67 8.06 -22.59
C GLN A 263 -4.58 7.07 -22.99
N ILE A 264 -4.25 7.03 -24.27
CA ILE A 264 -3.02 6.40 -24.72
C ILE A 264 -1.91 7.45 -24.65
N ARG A 265 -0.81 7.12 -24.00
CA ARG A 265 0.40 7.94 -23.98
C ARG A 265 1.49 7.24 -24.76
N PHE A 266 2.01 7.88 -25.80
CA PHE A 266 3.18 7.38 -26.50
C PHE A 266 4.43 7.88 -25.79
N GLU A 267 5.35 6.96 -25.50
CA GLU A 267 6.65 7.34 -24.92
C GLU A 267 7.44 8.16 -25.94
N GLU A 268 8.05 9.26 -25.49
CA GLU A 268 8.98 10.02 -26.32
C GLU A 268 10.27 9.22 -26.46
N THR A 269 10.66 8.91 -27.70
CA THR A 269 12.00 8.38 -27.97
C THR A 269 13.00 9.51 -27.70
N GLU A 270 13.86 9.34 -26.68
CA GLU A 270 15.03 10.21 -26.46
C GLU A 270 15.99 10.19 -27.65
#